data_AF-A0A0D0D585-F1
#
_entry.id   AF-A0A0D0D585-F1
#
_cell.length_a   1.000
_cell.length_b   1.000
_cell.length_c   1.000
_cell.angle_alpha   90.00
_cell.angle_beta   90.00
_cell.angle_gamma   90.00
#
_symmetry.space_group_name_H-M   'P 1'
#
loop_
_entity.id
_entity.type
_entity.pdbx_description
1 polymer ?
#
loop_
_entity_poly.entity_id
_entity_poly.type
_entity_poly.pdbx_seq_one_letter_code
_entity_poly.pdbx_strand_id
1 'polypeptide(L)'
;MDIPSHWQLCMLDIIAEYMVNRFLETIGRPTRPTPALPDTSIPLSVVCEVDRIVWSMAKAYQNQKALGSNETGTNKAREKALKERFSVEKDEELVCKLTLLLDQTGVIMAWHLPGVLSEEFQVGVQRNLEFLFPDISRSIISLRSWRTQEDLFMESRIRGAIELSPAWYQQGRVPYRHQPEVSAILKASHANPGPQQWLRARALQNAILSATLVVMHPDLYALGRENLLKVAGSTQDEDMQQIIPEWPTVYSVVSVIANRATPFHRDLSCQVQWLDMLETIGGDPDL
;
A
#
# COMPACT_ATOMS: atom_id res chain seq x y z
N MET A 1 2.01 4.37 24.40
CA MET A 1 1.80 5.81 24.23
C MET A 1 0.36 5.97 23.81
N ASP A 2 -0.44 6.74 24.54
CA ASP A 2 -1.83 6.97 24.17
C ASP A 2 -1.84 7.85 22.91
N ILE A 3 -2.49 7.37 21.86
CA ILE A 3 -2.61 8.12 20.61
C ILE A 3 -3.68 9.19 20.83
N PRO A 4 -3.41 10.47 20.53
CA PRO A 4 -4.42 11.51 20.63
C PRO A 4 -5.63 11.18 19.75
N SER A 5 -6.84 11.30 20.29
CA SER A 5 -8.09 10.89 19.62
C SER A 5 -8.37 11.57 18.27
N HIS A 6 -7.72 12.69 17.98
CA HIS A 6 -7.86 13.42 16.71
C HIS A 6 -6.96 12.87 15.60
N TRP A 7 -6.06 11.91 15.88
CA TRP A 7 -5.18 11.33 14.88
C TRP A 7 -5.92 10.34 14.01
N GLN A 8 -5.65 10.35 12.70
CA GLN A 8 -6.24 9.39 11.75
C GLN A 8 -5.87 7.94 12.11
N LEU A 9 -4.74 7.75 12.79
CA LEU A 9 -4.29 6.45 13.28
C LEU A 9 -5.28 5.80 14.27
N CYS A 10 -6.08 6.58 15.02
CA CYS A 10 -7.11 6.02 15.90
C CYS A 10 -8.21 5.29 15.12
N MET A 11 -8.70 5.89 14.03
CA MET A 11 -9.71 5.26 13.17
C MET A 11 -9.15 4.02 12.47
N LEU A 12 -7.88 4.08 12.03
CA LEU A 12 -7.17 2.91 11.50
C LEU A 12 -7.11 1.76 12.51
N ASP A 13 -6.75 2.02 13.77
CA ASP A 13 -6.67 0.97 14.80
C ASP A 13 -8.04 0.30 15.05
N ILE A 14 -9.12 1.09 15.08
CA ILE A 14 -10.49 0.59 15.24
C ILE A 14 -10.89 -0.30 14.04
N ILE A 15 -10.60 0.14 12.81
CA ILE A 15 -10.87 -0.64 11.60
C ILE A 15 -10.03 -1.92 11.56
N ALA A 16 -8.75 -1.84 11.94
CA ALA A 16 -7.83 -2.99 11.99
C ALA A 16 -8.30 -4.04 13.00
N GLU A 17 -8.72 -3.65 14.20
CA GLU A 17 -9.28 -4.58 15.18
C GLU A 17 -10.52 -5.29 14.64
N TYR A 18 -11.45 -4.53 14.05
CA TYR A 18 -12.66 -5.10 13.45
C TYR A 18 -12.31 -6.08 12.32
N MET A 19 -11.43 -5.69 11.40
CA MET A 19 -11.02 -6.51 10.26
C MET A 19 -10.39 -7.84 10.68
N VAL A 20 -9.50 -7.84 11.68
CA VAL A 20 -8.87 -9.06 12.21
C VAL A 20 -9.90 -9.98 12.84
N ASN A 21 -10.74 -9.45 13.73
CA ASN A 21 -11.77 -10.25 14.39
C ASN A 21 -12.73 -10.87 13.37
N ARG A 22 -13.12 -10.09 12.36
CA ARG A 22 -14.02 -10.53 11.30
C ARG A 22 -13.39 -11.57 10.39
N PHE A 23 -12.11 -11.42 10.04
CA PHE A 23 -11.37 -12.41 9.26
C PHE A 23 -11.25 -13.73 10.00
N LEU A 24 -10.86 -13.69 11.27
CA LEU A 24 -10.71 -14.87 12.13
C LEU A 24 -12.04 -15.62 12.31
N GLU A 25 -13.15 -14.90 12.49
CA GLU A 25 -14.49 -15.49 12.47
C GLU A 25 -14.80 -16.18 11.13
N THR A 26 -14.51 -15.50 10.01
CA THR A 26 -14.81 -15.99 8.66
C THR A 26 -14.04 -17.27 8.30
N ILE A 27 -12.81 -17.43 8.80
CA ILE A 27 -12.01 -18.65 8.59
C ILE A 27 -12.24 -19.73 9.66
N GLY A 28 -13.22 -19.56 10.56
CA GLY A 28 -13.57 -20.54 11.59
C GLY A 28 -12.58 -20.60 12.76
N ARG A 29 -11.84 -19.52 13.04
CA ARG A 29 -10.87 -19.40 14.14
C ARG A 29 -11.15 -18.18 15.03
N PRO A 30 -12.38 -18.00 15.54
CA PRO A 30 -12.71 -16.80 16.30
C PRO A 30 -11.89 -16.69 17.59
N THR A 31 -11.44 -15.48 17.92
CA THR A 31 -10.74 -15.16 19.18
C THR A 31 -11.71 -14.88 20.33
N ARG A 32 -12.99 -14.66 20.03
CA ARG A 32 -14.04 -14.32 21.00
C ARG A 32 -15.25 -15.27 20.81
N PRO A 33 -16.01 -15.57 21.88
CA PRO A 33 -17.20 -16.41 21.79
C PRO A 33 -18.39 -15.71 21.11
N THR A 34 -18.37 -14.38 21.04
CA THR A 34 -19.40 -13.56 20.38
C THR A 34 -18.97 -13.14 18.97
N PRO A 35 -19.92 -12.88 18.05
CA PRO A 35 -19.61 -12.39 16.70
C PRO A 35 -18.75 -11.12 16.72
N ALA A 36 -17.92 -10.94 15.69
CA ALA A 36 -17.15 -9.71 15.51
C ALA A 36 -18.11 -8.58 15.11
N LEU A 37 -18.50 -7.76 16.09
CA LEU A 37 -19.31 -6.57 15.85
C LEU A 37 -18.41 -5.35 15.59
N PRO A 38 -18.74 -4.50 14.61
CA PRO A 38 -18.02 -3.25 14.40
C PRO A 38 -18.27 -2.28 15.55
N ASP A 39 -17.27 -1.45 15.85
CA ASP A 39 -17.43 -0.32 16.76
C ASP A 39 -18.43 0.69 16.14
N THR A 40 -19.27 1.33 16.97
CA THR A 40 -20.31 2.26 16.48
C THR A 40 -19.75 3.53 15.84
N SER A 41 -18.47 3.83 16.03
CA SER A 41 -17.77 4.92 15.38
C SER A 41 -17.40 4.64 13.91
N ILE A 42 -17.39 3.37 13.48
CA ILE A 42 -17.07 2.99 12.11
C ILE A 42 -18.28 3.32 11.20
N PRO A 43 -18.12 4.14 10.15
CA PRO A 43 -19.20 4.41 9.21
C PRO A 43 -19.70 3.12 8.53
N LEU A 44 -21.00 3.01 8.27
CA LEU A 44 -21.59 1.80 7.68
C LEU A 44 -20.96 1.42 6.33
N SER A 45 -20.65 2.39 5.47
CA SER A 45 -19.97 2.12 4.20
C SER A 45 -18.57 1.51 4.40
N VAL A 46 -17.86 1.93 5.44
CA VAL A 46 -16.56 1.35 5.82
C VAL A 46 -16.73 -0.09 6.31
N VAL A 47 -17.75 -0.36 7.13
CA VAL A 47 -18.07 -1.73 7.59
C VAL A 47 -18.34 -2.64 6.39
N CYS A 48 -19.18 -2.20 5.44
CA CYS A 48 -19.50 -2.98 4.25
C CYS A 48 -18.26 -3.27 3.39
N GLU A 49 -17.38 -2.29 3.20
CA GLU A 49 -16.13 -2.49 2.46
C GLU A 49 -15.19 -3.45 3.17
N VAL A 50 -15.02 -3.32 4.50
CA VAL A 50 -14.20 -4.23 5.31
C VAL A 50 -14.73 -5.66 5.21
N ASP A 51 -16.03 -5.88 5.36
CA ASP A 51 -16.65 -7.21 5.21
C ASP A 51 -16.38 -7.82 3.83
N ARG A 52 -16.47 -7.02 2.76
CA ARG A 52 -16.17 -7.44 1.39
C ARG A 52 -14.71 -7.85 1.21
N ILE A 53 -13.77 -7.05 1.71
CA ILE A 53 -12.34 -7.34 1.67
C ILE A 53 -12.04 -8.61 2.47
N VAL A 54 -12.57 -8.71 3.69
CA VAL A 54 -12.38 -9.86 4.58
C VAL A 54 -12.89 -11.15 3.92
N TRP A 55 -14.06 -11.12 3.29
CA TRP A 55 -14.58 -12.27 2.55
C TRP A 55 -13.62 -12.71 1.44
N SER A 56 -13.09 -11.75 0.69
CA SER A 56 -12.15 -12.01 -0.40
C SER A 56 -10.81 -12.58 0.10
N MET A 57 -10.32 -12.04 1.22
CA MET A 57 -9.13 -12.57 1.91
C MET A 57 -9.38 -14.00 2.43
N ALA A 58 -10.53 -14.27 3.04
CA ALA A 58 -10.83 -15.62 3.52
C ALA A 58 -10.89 -16.64 2.37
N LYS A 59 -11.39 -16.24 1.20
CA LYS A 59 -11.35 -17.05 -0.02
C LYS A 59 -9.93 -17.27 -0.55
N ALA A 60 -9.11 -16.23 -0.60
CA ALA A 60 -7.70 -16.36 -0.98
C ALA A 60 -6.92 -17.25 0.00
N TYR A 61 -7.20 -17.14 1.30
CA TYR A 61 -6.61 -17.97 2.34
C TYR A 61 -6.96 -19.46 2.19
N GLN A 62 -8.14 -19.77 1.66
CA GLN A 62 -8.55 -21.14 1.31
C GLN A 62 -7.92 -21.63 -0.01
N ASN A 63 -7.52 -20.72 -0.89
CA ASN A 63 -6.90 -21.00 -2.18
C ASN A 63 -5.41 -20.64 -2.16
N GLN A 64 -4.64 -21.43 -1.41
CA GLN A 64 -3.19 -21.25 -1.28
C GLN A 64 -2.46 -21.90 -2.45
N LYS A 65 -1.49 -21.18 -3.00
CA LYS A 65 -0.56 -21.72 -4.00
C LYS A 65 0.87 -21.50 -3.53
N ALA A 66 1.65 -22.57 -3.49
CA ALA A 66 3.09 -22.46 -3.32
C ALA A 66 3.69 -21.99 -4.64
N LEU A 67 4.35 -20.84 -4.62
CA LEU A 67 5.17 -20.39 -5.72
C LEU A 67 6.41 -21.28 -5.83
N GLY A 68 6.67 -21.74 -7.05
CA GLY A 68 8.01 -22.14 -7.45
C GLY A 68 8.95 -20.95 -7.37
N SER A 69 10.25 -21.19 -7.34
CA SER A 69 11.22 -20.12 -7.18
C SER A 69 11.42 -19.39 -8.52
N ASN A 70 10.95 -18.14 -8.63
CA ASN A 70 10.99 -17.39 -9.88
C ASN A 70 12.07 -16.29 -9.95
N GLU A 71 12.37 -15.95 -11.20
CA GLU A 71 13.58 -15.30 -11.71
C GLU A 71 13.47 -13.84 -12.11
N THR A 72 14.62 -13.18 -11.98
CA THR A 72 15.00 -11.78 -12.13
C THR A 72 15.58 -11.25 -13.43
N GLY A 73 14.98 -11.52 -14.59
CA GLY A 73 15.01 -10.67 -15.80
C GLY A 73 15.98 -9.62 -16.38
N THR A 74 17.18 -9.34 -15.82
CA THR A 74 18.14 -8.46 -16.52
C THR A 74 19.61 -8.89 -16.48
N ASN A 75 20.01 -9.82 -15.61
CA ASN A 75 21.38 -10.33 -15.56
C ASN A 75 21.44 -11.81 -15.98
N LYS A 76 21.76 -12.06 -17.26
CA LYS A 76 21.76 -13.42 -17.86
C LYS A 76 22.59 -14.45 -17.10
N ALA A 77 23.71 -14.07 -16.50
CA ALA A 77 24.56 -14.99 -15.76
C ALA A 77 23.95 -15.39 -14.42
N ARG A 78 23.34 -14.42 -13.72
CA ARG A 78 22.62 -14.66 -12.47
C ARG A 78 21.32 -15.42 -12.70
N GLU A 79 20.60 -15.11 -13.77
CA GLU A 79 19.40 -15.88 -14.16
C GLU A 79 19.75 -17.32 -14.49
N LYS A 80 20.82 -17.58 -15.25
CA LYS A 80 21.25 -18.96 -15.52
C LYS A 80 21.60 -19.73 -14.24
N ALA A 81 22.33 -19.11 -13.32
CA ALA A 81 22.67 -19.73 -12.03
C ALA A 81 21.45 -19.93 -11.12
N LEU A 82 20.43 -19.09 -11.23
CA LEU A 82 19.15 -19.25 -10.53
C LEU A 82 18.30 -20.35 -11.19
N LYS A 83 18.22 -20.43 -12.54
CA LYS A 83 17.54 -21.52 -13.30
C LYS A 83 18.05 -22.89 -12.91
N GLU A 84 19.38 -22.99 -12.81
CA GLU A 84 20.06 -24.23 -12.43
C GLU A 84 19.84 -24.58 -10.95
N ARG A 85 19.58 -23.59 -10.09
CA ARG A 85 19.38 -23.77 -8.64
C ARG A 85 17.91 -23.94 -8.24
N PHE A 86 16.99 -23.44 -9.05
CA PHE A 86 15.57 -23.29 -8.75
C PHE A 86 14.70 -23.53 -9.99
N SER A 87 14.67 -24.76 -10.51
CA SER A 87 13.91 -25.06 -11.72
C SER A 87 12.39 -25.02 -11.47
N VAL A 88 11.66 -24.26 -12.29
CA VAL A 88 10.19 -24.20 -12.30
C VAL A 88 9.68 -24.85 -13.60
N GLU A 89 8.67 -25.73 -13.51
CA GLU A 89 8.21 -26.54 -14.64
C GLU A 89 7.36 -25.79 -15.68
N LYS A 90 6.82 -24.60 -15.38
CA LYS A 90 5.99 -23.81 -16.32
C LYS A 90 6.13 -22.30 -16.10
N ASP A 91 6.51 -21.57 -17.15
CA ASP A 91 6.89 -20.15 -17.10
C ASP A 91 5.72 -19.17 -16.87
N GLU A 92 4.46 -19.53 -17.10
CA GLU A 92 3.35 -18.54 -17.06
C GLU A 92 2.04 -19.18 -16.58
N GLU A 93 1.80 -19.20 -15.28
CA GLU A 93 0.44 -19.41 -14.75
C GLU A 93 -0.19 -18.05 -14.45
N LEU A 94 -1.16 -17.65 -15.26
CA LEU A 94 -1.97 -16.46 -14.99
C LEU A 94 -2.80 -16.70 -13.72
N VAL A 95 -2.60 -15.88 -12.71
CA VAL A 95 -3.38 -15.91 -11.46
C VAL A 95 -4.51 -14.89 -11.60
N CYS A 96 -5.73 -15.36 -11.90
CA CYS A 96 -6.94 -14.50 -12.00
C CYS A 96 -7.92 -14.67 -10.84
N LYS A 97 -7.65 -15.59 -9.91
CA LYS A 97 -8.55 -15.92 -8.80
C LYS A 97 -7.99 -15.37 -7.50
N LEU A 98 -8.85 -15.08 -6.53
CA LEU A 98 -8.46 -14.80 -5.14
C LEU A 98 -7.48 -15.88 -4.67
N THR A 99 -6.21 -15.52 -4.46
CA THR A 99 -5.12 -16.49 -4.24
C THR A 99 -4.14 -15.95 -3.21
N LEU A 100 -3.77 -16.79 -2.25
CA LEU A 100 -2.64 -16.55 -1.35
C LEU A 100 -1.41 -17.27 -1.89
N LEU A 101 -0.37 -16.49 -2.23
CA LEU A 101 0.90 -17.00 -2.74
C LEU A 101 1.87 -17.19 -1.58
N LEU A 102 2.37 -18.40 -1.42
CA LEU A 102 3.31 -18.81 -0.38
C LEU A 102 4.64 -19.25 -0.99
N ASP A 103 5.74 -19.10 -0.29
CA ASP A 103 6.98 -19.80 -0.65
C ASP A 103 6.95 -21.27 -0.21
N GLN A 104 8.01 -22.01 -0.53
CA GLN A 104 8.17 -23.42 -0.17
C GLN A 104 8.21 -23.68 1.35
N THR A 105 8.44 -22.65 2.16
CA THR A 105 8.48 -22.72 3.63
C THR A 105 7.18 -22.25 4.28
N GLY A 106 6.19 -21.84 3.48
CA GLY A 106 4.90 -21.33 3.95
C GLY A 106 4.92 -19.83 4.28
N VAL A 107 5.97 -19.09 3.92
CA VAL A 107 6.01 -17.63 4.07
C VAL A 107 5.13 -16.98 3.02
N ILE A 108 4.33 -16.00 3.43
CA ILE A 108 3.45 -15.23 2.55
C ILE A 108 4.31 -14.36 1.63
N MET A 109 4.18 -14.60 0.32
CA MET A 109 4.86 -13.82 -0.72
C MET A 109 3.96 -12.72 -1.28
N ALA A 110 2.68 -13.03 -1.50
CA ALA A 110 1.71 -12.06 -2.00
C ALA A 110 0.26 -12.51 -1.75
N TRP A 111 -0.62 -11.53 -1.62
CA TRP A 111 -2.07 -11.71 -1.69
C TRP A 111 -2.54 -11.17 -3.03
N HIS A 112 -3.13 -12.02 -3.87
CA HIS A 112 -3.74 -11.59 -5.13
C HIS A 112 -5.27 -11.57 -4.96
N LEU A 113 -5.84 -10.36 -4.94
CA LEU A 113 -7.24 -10.11 -4.59
C LEU A 113 -7.99 -9.36 -5.71
N PRO A 114 -8.23 -9.98 -6.87
CA PRO A 114 -8.90 -9.32 -8.00
C PRO A 114 -10.36 -8.98 -7.64
N GLY A 115 -10.81 -7.80 -8.09
CA GLY A 115 -12.18 -7.32 -7.87
C GLY A 115 -12.55 -7.07 -6.40
N VAL A 116 -11.56 -6.97 -5.50
CA VAL A 116 -11.81 -6.86 -4.06
C VAL A 116 -12.51 -5.55 -3.67
N LEU A 117 -12.20 -4.44 -4.35
CA LEU A 117 -12.73 -3.11 -4.05
C LEU A 117 -14.09 -2.89 -4.70
N SER A 118 -15.05 -2.34 -3.95
CA SER A 118 -16.36 -1.99 -4.48
C SER A 118 -16.29 -0.81 -5.48
N GLU A 119 -17.28 -0.71 -6.37
CA GLU A 119 -17.40 0.43 -7.29
C GLU A 119 -17.49 1.77 -6.53
N GLU A 120 -18.23 1.81 -5.43
CA GLU A 120 -18.36 3.00 -4.59
C GLU A 120 -17.00 3.43 -4.02
N PHE A 121 -16.21 2.47 -3.52
CA PHE A 121 -14.86 2.73 -3.05
C PHE A 121 -13.98 3.31 -4.16
N GLN A 122 -13.98 2.67 -5.33
CA GLN A 122 -13.19 3.11 -6.49
C GLN A 122 -13.59 4.52 -6.97
N VAL A 123 -14.88 4.82 -7.03
CA VAL A 123 -15.40 6.16 -7.37
C VAL A 123 -14.95 7.19 -6.34
N GLY A 124 -14.97 6.84 -5.05
CA GLY A 124 -14.46 7.70 -3.98
C GLY A 124 -12.98 8.02 -4.14
N VAL A 125 -12.16 7.01 -4.48
CA VAL A 125 -10.73 7.21 -4.77
C VAL A 125 -10.54 8.12 -5.97
N GLN A 126 -11.25 7.84 -7.07
CA GLN A 126 -11.10 8.57 -8.33
C GLN A 126 -11.48 10.06 -8.19
N ARG A 127 -12.58 10.37 -7.49
CA ARG A 127 -13.04 11.74 -7.26
C ARG A 127 -11.98 12.60 -6.56
N ASN A 128 -11.25 12.01 -5.62
CA ASN A 128 -10.24 12.74 -4.87
C ASN A 128 -8.96 12.99 -5.68
N LEU A 129 -8.68 12.23 -6.75
CA LEU A 129 -7.47 12.40 -7.55
C LEU A 129 -7.32 13.81 -8.14
N GLU A 130 -8.41 14.54 -8.34
CA GLU A 130 -8.38 15.92 -8.88
C GLU A 130 -7.49 16.86 -8.07
N PHE A 131 -7.40 16.66 -6.75
CA PHE A 131 -6.50 17.43 -5.88
C PHE A 131 -5.03 17.28 -6.25
N LEU A 132 -4.64 16.17 -6.88
CA LEU A 132 -3.26 15.86 -7.24
C LEU A 132 -2.89 16.26 -8.67
N PHE A 133 -3.85 16.69 -9.51
CA PHE A 133 -3.61 16.93 -10.93
C PHE A 133 -2.47 17.91 -11.22
N PRO A 134 -2.34 19.05 -10.50
CA PRO A 134 -1.25 19.98 -10.75
C PRO A 134 0.12 19.37 -10.46
N ASP A 135 0.25 18.56 -9.40
CA ASP A 135 1.52 18.00 -8.96
C ASP A 135 1.91 16.76 -9.77
N ILE A 136 0.94 15.89 -10.07
CA ILE A 136 1.18 14.68 -10.85
C ILE A 136 1.66 15.03 -12.26
N SER A 137 1.06 16.04 -12.89
CA SER A 137 1.44 16.46 -14.25
C SER A 137 2.86 17.06 -14.30
N ARG A 138 3.30 17.70 -13.22
CA ARG A 138 4.66 18.28 -13.10
C ARG A 138 5.75 17.25 -12.83
N SER A 139 5.38 16.03 -12.46
CA SER A 139 6.35 14.96 -12.15
C SER A 139 7.08 14.41 -13.39
N ILE A 140 6.50 14.60 -14.57
CA ILE A 140 7.06 14.09 -15.83
C ILE A 140 8.23 15.00 -16.23
N ILE A 141 9.42 14.41 -16.32
CA ILE A 141 10.65 15.11 -16.66
C ILE A 141 11.45 14.29 -17.68
N SER A 142 12.09 14.97 -18.62
CA SER A 142 12.69 14.32 -19.79
C SER A 142 13.93 13.45 -19.50
N LEU A 143 14.59 13.53 -18.33
CA LEU A 143 16.01 13.12 -18.24
C LEU A 143 16.56 12.52 -16.93
N ARG A 144 15.79 11.83 -16.06
CA ARG A 144 16.39 11.35 -14.78
C ARG A 144 16.09 9.94 -14.29
N SER A 145 15.01 9.29 -14.72
CA SER A 145 14.63 7.95 -14.24
C SER A 145 13.51 7.40 -15.10
N TRP A 146 13.45 6.07 -15.28
CA TRP A 146 12.28 5.42 -15.89
C TRP A 146 10.98 5.76 -15.14
N ARG A 147 11.06 6.15 -13.86
CA ARG A 147 9.88 6.54 -13.08
C ARG A 147 9.22 7.83 -13.58
N THR A 148 9.96 8.70 -14.27
CA THR A 148 9.50 10.04 -14.68
C THR A 148 9.72 10.35 -16.16
N GLN A 149 10.25 9.40 -16.93
CA GLN A 149 10.55 9.54 -18.36
C GLN A 149 9.26 9.68 -19.18
N GLU A 150 9.19 10.73 -20.01
CA GLU A 150 7.97 11.12 -20.72
C GLU A 150 7.43 10.05 -21.68
N ASP A 151 8.31 9.31 -22.36
CA ASP A 151 7.96 8.25 -23.32
C ASP A 151 7.29 7.02 -22.67
N LEU A 152 7.36 6.91 -21.34
CA LEU A 152 6.66 5.87 -20.59
C LEU A 152 5.24 6.29 -20.19
N PHE A 153 4.80 7.52 -20.49
CA PHE A 153 3.45 7.96 -20.15
C PHE A 153 2.54 8.03 -21.39
N MET A 154 1.36 7.42 -21.28
CA MET A 154 0.32 7.59 -22.30
C MET A 154 -0.32 8.98 -22.18
N GLU A 155 -0.67 9.57 -23.32
CA GLU A 155 -1.45 10.81 -23.36
C GLU A 155 -2.82 10.59 -22.71
N SER A 156 -3.09 11.33 -21.64
CA SER A 156 -4.29 11.19 -20.81
C SER A 156 -4.50 12.46 -19.98
N ARG A 157 -5.74 12.68 -19.53
CA ARG A 157 -6.10 13.79 -18.62
C ARG A 157 -5.28 13.76 -17.33
N ILE A 158 -4.87 12.58 -16.87
CA ILE A 158 -4.07 12.39 -15.65
C ILE A 158 -2.86 11.53 -16.03
N ARG A 159 -1.65 12.05 -15.90
CA ARG A 159 -0.43 11.26 -16.06
C ARG A 159 0.67 11.79 -15.16
N GLY A 160 1.53 10.89 -14.72
CA GLY A 160 2.67 11.20 -13.86
C GLY A 160 2.82 10.22 -12.70
N ALA A 161 3.83 10.44 -11.89
CA ALA A 161 4.11 9.65 -10.70
C ALA A 161 4.59 10.56 -9.56
N ILE A 162 3.89 10.51 -8.43
CA ILE A 162 4.27 11.27 -7.23
C ILE A 162 4.33 10.36 -6.01
N GLU A 163 5.15 10.73 -5.05
CA GLU A 163 5.36 10.02 -3.80
C GLU A 163 5.06 10.97 -2.64
N LEU A 164 4.18 10.53 -1.73
CA LEU A 164 3.79 11.23 -0.53
C LEU A 164 4.37 10.48 0.66
N SER A 165 5.00 11.19 1.60
CA SER A 165 5.52 10.59 2.83
C SER A 165 5.52 11.60 3.98
N PRO A 166 5.12 11.19 5.19
CA PRO A 166 5.20 12.01 6.39
C PRO A 166 6.63 12.07 6.94
N ALA A 167 7.47 11.08 6.63
CA ALA A 167 8.85 10.99 7.08
C ALA A 167 9.60 9.92 6.27
N TRP A 168 10.44 10.35 5.33
CA TRP A 168 11.30 9.46 4.56
C TRP A 168 12.68 10.05 4.31
N TYR A 169 13.62 9.18 3.98
CA TYR A 169 14.93 9.60 3.49
C TYR A 169 14.82 9.95 2.00
N GLN A 170 14.97 11.23 1.66
CA GLN A 170 14.87 11.73 0.28
C GLN A 170 15.92 11.14 -0.69
N GLN A 171 16.90 10.38 -0.18
CA GLN A 171 17.83 9.61 -1.00
C GLN A 171 17.89 8.19 -0.44
N GLY A 172 17.48 7.20 -1.25
CA GLY A 172 17.60 5.77 -0.93
C GLY A 172 19.04 5.24 -0.95
N ARG A 173 20.03 6.07 -0.61
CA ARG A 173 21.46 5.72 -0.62
C ARG A 173 22.00 5.74 0.81
N VAL A 174 22.51 4.60 1.23
CA VAL A 174 23.23 4.41 2.50
C VAL A 174 24.65 4.97 2.35
N PRO A 175 25.25 5.61 3.39
CA PRO A 175 24.68 5.86 4.71
C PRO A 175 23.61 6.95 4.71
N TYR A 176 22.59 6.77 5.56
CA TYR A 176 21.56 7.78 5.82
C TYR A 176 22.20 8.97 6.55
N ARG A 177 22.77 9.91 5.77
CA ARG A 177 23.41 11.12 6.30
C ARG A 177 22.42 12.24 6.61
N HIS A 178 21.17 12.06 6.18
CA HIS A 178 20.10 13.04 6.32
C HIS A 178 19.04 12.49 7.27
N GLN A 179 18.45 13.37 8.07
CA GLN A 179 17.24 13.02 8.82
C GLN A 179 16.11 12.72 7.82
N PRO A 180 15.12 11.90 8.20
CA PRO A 180 13.88 11.83 7.44
C PRO A 180 13.27 13.23 7.32
N GLU A 181 12.54 13.48 6.23
CA GLU A 181 11.80 14.72 6.02
C GLU A 181 10.40 14.41 5.48
N VAL A 182 9.47 15.37 5.59
CA VAL A 182 8.21 15.30 4.84
C VAL A 182 8.51 15.41 3.35
N SER A 183 7.79 14.64 2.52
CA SER A 183 7.86 14.78 1.06
C SER A 183 7.56 16.23 0.63
N ALA A 184 8.29 16.75 -0.36
CA ALA A 184 8.24 18.18 -0.71
C ALA A 184 6.81 18.69 -1.00
N ILE A 185 5.96 17.86 -1.61
CA ILE A 185 4.57 18.21 -1.96
C ILE A 185 3.61 18.22 -0.77
N LEU A 186 4.01 17.70 0.39
CA LEU A 186 3.23 17.74 1.63
C LEU A 186 3.67 18.85 2.59
N LYS A 187 4.81 19.51 2.37
CA LYS A 187 5.30 20.59 3.23
C LYS A 187 4.35 21.78 3.21
N ALA A 188 4.25 22.51 4.32
CA ALA A 188 3.41 23.71 4.43
C ALA A 188 3.82 24.83 3.45
N SER A 189 5.08 24.83 3.02
CA SER A 189 5.62 25.76 2.02
C SER A 189 5.24 25.40 0.57
N HIS A 190 4.63 24.23 0.33
CA HIS A 190 4.21 23.84 -1.01
C HIS A 190 3.05 24.71 -1.50
N ALA A 191 3.17 25.24 -2.72
CA ALA A 191 2.22 26.22 -3.24
C ALA A 191 0.81 25.65 -3.49
N ASN A 192 0.69 24.36 -3.77
CA ASN A 192 -0.59 23.71 -3.98
C ASN A 192 -1.05 23.01 -2.68
N PRO A 193 -2.19 23.37 -2.08
CA PRO A 193 -2.72 22.64 -0.92
C PRO A 193 -3.32 21.27 -1.28
N GLY A 194 -3.45 20.97 -2.58
CA GLY A 194 -4.06 19.75 -3.11
C GLY A 194 -3.56 18.45 -2.48
N PRO A 195 -2.25 18.17 -2.37
CA PRO A 195 -1.75 16.93 -1.75
C PRO A 195 -2.21 16.71 -0.31
N GLN A 196 -2.26 17.75 0.53
CA GLN A 196 -2.79 17.65 1.90
C GLN A 196 -4.32 17.50 1.91
N GLN A 197 -5.03 18.13 0.98
CA GLN A 197 -6.48 17.92 0.82
C GLN A 197 -6.79 16.49 0.39
N TRP A 198 -6.02 15.94 -0.54
CA TRP A 198 -6.10 14.55 -0.98
C TRP A 198 -5.88 13.58 0.18
N LEU A 199 -4.82 13.80 0.98
CA LEU A 199 -4.51 12.95 2.14
C LEU A 199 -5.69 12.85 3.10
N ARG A 200 -6.30 13.99 3.44
CA ARG A 200 -7.48 14.05 4.32
C ARG A 200 -8.72 13.44 3.68
N ALA A 201 -8.98 13.73 2.40
CA ALA A 201 -10.13 13.22 1.68
C ALA A 201 -10.08 11.69 1.47
N ARG A 202 -8.87 11.10 1.47
CA ARG A 202 -8.63 9.65 1.36
C ARG A 202 -8.36 8.95 2.68
N ALA A 203 -8.54 9.62 3.82
CA ALA A 203 -8.16 9.07 5.12
C ALA A 203 -8.83 7.73 5.42
N LEU A 204 -10.15 7.61 5.23
CA LEU A 204 -10.86 6.35 5.47
C LEU A 204 -10.46 5.24 4.51
N GLN A 205 -10.32 5.54 3.22
CA GLN A 205 -9.91 4.55 2.21
C GLN A 205 -8.49 4.04 2.49
N ASN A 206 -7.57 4.93 2.84
CA ASN A 206 -6.21 4.56 3.21
C ASN A 206 -6.18 3.75 4.51
N ALA A 207 -7.03 4.07 5.49
CA ALA A 207 -7.15 3.30 6.72
C ALA A 207 -7.67 1.88 6.44
N ILE A 208 -8.70 1.72 5.60
CA ILE A 208 -9.21 0.40 5.18
C ILE A 208 -8.10 -0.43 4.54
N LEU A 209 -7.39 0.14 3.56
CA LEU A 209 -6.30 -0.54 2.86
C LEU A 209 -5.17 -0.89 3.82
N SER A 210 -4.76 0.06 4.67
CA SER A 210 -3.73 -0.14 5.68
C SER A 210 -4.10 -1.23 6.69
N ALA A 211 -5.37 -1.35 7.05
CA ALA A 211 -5.85 -2.38 7.97
C ALA A 211 -5.72 -3.79 7.39
N THR A 212 -5.73 -3.97 6.07
CA THR A 212 -5.51 -5.29 5.49
C THR A 212 -4.14 -5.87 5.86
N LEU A 213 -3.13 -5.01 6.09
CA LEU A 213 -1.80 -5.44 6.48
C LEU A 213 -1.79 -6.13 7.85
N VAL A 214 -2.69 -5.79 8.78
CA VAL A 214 -2.74 -6.49 10.08
C VAL A 214 -3.21 -7.94 9.93
N VAL A 215 -3.98 -8.24 8.89
CA VAL A 215 -4.37 -9.62 8.54
C VAL A 215 -3.27 -10.31 7.72
N MET A 216 -2.66 -9.60 6.76
CA MET A 216 -1.67 -10.18 5.85
C MET A 216 -0.32 -10.43 6.53
N HIS A 217 0.13 -9.50 7.38
CA HIS A 217 1.44 -9.51 8.03
C HIS A 217 1.40 -8.70 9.35
N PRO A 218 0.83 -9.24 10.44
CA PRO A 218 0.59 -8.51 11.69
C PRO A 218 1.86 -7.88 12.29
N ASP A 219 2.99 -8.57 12.23
CA ASP A 219 4.26 -8.04 12.74
C ASP A 219 4.74 -6.81 11.97
N LEU A 220 4.56 -6.79 10.64
CA LEU A 220 4.94 -5.66 9.80
C LEU A 220 4.00 -4.47 10.05
N TYR A 221 2.70 -4.72 10.23
CA TYR A 221 1.76 -3.68 10.67
C TYR A 221 2.18 -3.08 12.02
N ALA A 222 2.48 -3.93 13.02
CA ALA A 222 2.89 -3.48 14.35
C ALA A 222 4.18 -2.65 14.30
N LEU A 223 5.18 -3.10 13.52
CA LEU A 223 6.43 -2.36 13.31
C LEU A 223 6.21 -1.02 12.59
N GLY A 224 5.36 -1.00 11.54
CA GLY A 224 5.04 0.24 10.83
C GLY A 224 4.34 1.26 11.73
N ARG A 225 3.35 0.80 12.50
CA ARG A 225 2.64 1.62 13.50
C ARG A 225 3.58 2.13 14.58
N GLU A 226 4.41 1.27 15.16
CA GLU A 226 5.37 1.66 16.19
C GLU A 226 6.39 2.68 15.65
N ASN A 227 6.87 2.48 14.42
CA ASN A 227 7.79 3.39 13.77
C ASN A 227 7.16 4.78 13.60
N LEU A 228 5.93 4.87 13.08
CA LEU A 228 5.21 6.12 12.92
C LEU A 228 5.09 6.87 14.26
N LEU A 229 4.72 6.17 15.35
CA LEU A 229 4.62 6.76 16.69
C LEU A 229 5.98 7.21 17.25
N LYS A 230 7.05 6.45 17.03
CA LYS A 230 8.41 6.83 17.44
C LYS A 230 8.88 8.08 16.71
N VAL A 231 8.63 8.18 15.41
CA VAL A 231 8.93 9.38 14.62
C VAL A 231 8.15 10.57 15.16
N ALA A 232 6.84 10.40 15.39
CA ALA A 232 5.98 11.46 15.90
C ALA A 232 6.41 11.97 17.29
N GLY A 233 6.82 11.06 18.18
CA GLY A 233 7.25 11.40 19.54
C GLY A 233 8.67 11.97 19.64
N SER A 234 9.48 11.89 18.57
CA SER A 234 10.89 12.33 18.58
C SER A 234 11.18 13.50 17.65
N THR A 235 10.31 13.77 16.67
CA THR A 235 10.55 14.82 15.68
C THR A 235 10.39 16.24 16.24
N GLN A 236 11.28 17.14 15.81
CA GLN A 236 11.20 18.59 16.03
C GLN A 236 10.86 19.35 14.72
N ASP A 237 10.63 18.61 13.63
CA ASP A 237 10.28 19.18 12.33
C ASP A 237 8.79 19.57 12.31
N GLU A 238 8.51 20.85 12.06
CA GLU A 238 7.15 21.40 12.10
C GLU A 238 6.23 20.79 11.03
N ASP A 239 6.77 20.48 9.83
CA ASP A 239 5.98 19.82 8.78
C ASP A 239 5.60 18.40 9.23
N MET A 240 6.52 17.65 9.84
CA MET A 240 6.22 16.30 10.36
C MET A 240 5.17 16.33 11.47
N GLN A 241 5.28 17.27 12.40
CA GLN A 241 4.33 17.42 13.51
C GLN A 241 2.91 17.71 13.01
N GLN A 242 2.77 18.34 11.85
CA GLN A 242 1.48 18.59 11.19
C GLN A 242 0.98 17.39 10.39
N ILE A 243 1.85 16.72 9.62
CA ILE A 243 1.44 15.67 8.68
C ILE A 243 1.22 14.32 9.36
N ILE A 244 2.02 13.94 10.35
CA ILE A 244 1.89 12.62 11.00
C ILE A 244 0.49 12.39 11.63
N PRO A 245 -0.12 13.35 12.34
CA PRO A 245 -1.50 13.20 12.84
C PRO A 245 -2.54 12.96 11.73
N GLU A 246 -2.31 13.50 10.53
CA GLU A 246 -3.19 13.34 9.37
C GLU A 246 -2.87 12.07 8.55
N TRP A 247 -1.77 11.38 8.84
CA TRP A 247 -1.30 10.23 8.05
C TRP A 247 -2.13 8.97 8.37
N PRO A 248 -2.96 8.48 7.42
CA PRO A 248 -4.00 7.48 7.71
C PRO A 248 -3.54 6.03 7.46
N THR A 249 -2.24 5.75 7.50
CA THR A 249 -1.70 4.42 7.17
C THR A 249 -0.38 4.14 7.90
N VAL A 250 -0.08 2.86 8.12
CA VAL A 250 1.21 2.41 8.65
C VAL A 250 2.32 2.37 7.60
N TYR A 251 1.98 2.48 6.30
CA TYR A 251 2.97 2.58 5.23
C TYR A 251 3.67 3.95 5.31
N SER A 252 4.99 3.95 5.14
CA SER A 252 5.78 5.19 5.22
C SER A 252 5.71 6.04 3.94
N VAL A 253 5.23 5.47 2.83
CA VAL A 253 5.13 6.15 1.54
C VAL A 253 3.85 5.71 0.85
N VAL A 254 3.15 6.65 0.20
CA VAL A 254 2.10 6.37 -0.76
C VAL A 254 2.54 6.87 -2.13
N SER A 255 2.59 5.98 -3.11
CA SER A 255 2.93 6.31 -4.49
C SER A 255 1.67 6.36 -5.34
N VAL A 256 1.45 7.47 -6.04
CA VAL A 256 0.36 7.60 -7.02
C VAL A 256 0.98 7.60 -8.40
N ILE A 257 0.67 6.57 -9.20
CA ILE A 257 1.20 6.39 -10.55
C ILE A 257 0.02 6.36 -11.52
N ALA A 258 -0.01 7.28 -12.46
CA ALA A 258 -1.10 7.40 -13.43
C ALA A 258 -0.56 7.29 -14.87
N ASN A 259 -1.18 6.41 -15.66
CA ASN A 259 -0.96 6.24 -17.10
C ASN A 259 0.52 6.08 -17.49
N ARG A 260 1.30 5.38 -16.65
CA ARG A 260 2.72 5.09 -16.87
C ARG A 260 2.93 3.61 -17.18
N ALA A 261 3.54 3.30 -18.31
CA ALA A 261 4.15 2.01 -18.56
C ALA A 261 5.26 1.76 -17.53
N THR A 262 5.22 0.61 -16.87
CA THR A 262 6.23 0.24 -15.87
C THR A 262 7.13 -0.84 -16.47
N PRO A 263 8.37 -0.49 -16.89
CA PRO A 263 9.32 -1.47 -17.39
C PRO A 263 9.63 -2.54 -16.34
N PHE A 264 10.06 -3.70 -16.81
CA PHE A 264 10.48 -4.77 -15.92
C PHE A 264 11.63 -4.31 -15.00
N HIS A 265 11.43 -4.39 -13.69
CA HIS A 265 12.41 -3.98 -12.68
C HIS A 265 12.21 -4.73 -11.36
N ARG A 266 13.17 -4.60 -10.44
CA ARG A 266 13.07 -5.02 -9.03
C ARG A 266 13.41 -3.83 -8.15
N ASP A 267 12.71 -3.68 -7.03
CA ASP A 267 13.13 -2.76 -5.99
C ASP A 267 14.20 -3.39 -5.11
N LEU A 268 15.43 -2.91 -5.28
CA LEU A 268 16.63 -3.45 -4.63
C LEU A 268 16.80 -2.99 -3.18
N SER A 269 15.96 -2.05 -2.73
CA SER A 269 16.03 -1.45 -1.39
C SER A 269 15.05 -2.07 -0.40
N CYS A 270 14.26 -3.06 -0.81
CA CYS A 270 13.26 -3.73 0.03
C CYS A 270 13.87 -4.96 0.73
N GLN A 271 13.44 -5.23 1.96
CA GLN A 271 13.81 -6.46 2.66
C GLN A 271 12.86 -7.60 2.28
N VAL A 272 13.32 -8.85 2.37
CA VAL A 272 12.55 -10.04 1.93
C VAL A 272 11.18 -10.17 2.63
N GLN A 273 11.05 -9.67 3.86
CA GLN A 273 9.81 -9.76 4.65
C GLN A 273 8.91 -8.54 4.50
N TRP A 274 9.32 -7.52 3.76
CA TRP A 274 8.52 -6.31 3.59
C TRP A 274 7.55 -6.50 2.44
N LEU A 275 6.29 -6.17 2.69
CA LEU A 275 5.23 -6.21 1.68
C LEU A 275 4.86 -4.79 1.29
N ASP A 276 4.85 -4.55 -0.01
CA ASP A 276 4.21 -3.38 -0.61
C ASP A 276 2.75 -3.69 -0.93
N MET A 277 1.93 -2.65 -0.93
CA MET A 277 0.54 -2.73 -1.36
C MET A 277 0.35 -2.05 -2.69
N LEU A 278 -0.17 -2.79 -3.68
CA LEU A 278 -0.57 -2.24 -4.96
C LEU A 278 -2.10 -2.22 -5.06
N GLU A 279 -2.65 -1.02 -5.13
CA GLU A 279 -4.05 -0.74 -5.42
C GLU A 279 -4.16 -0.26 -6.86
N THR A 280 -4.97 -0.93 -7.69
CA THR A 280 -5.28 -0.50 -9.05
C THR A 280 -6.71 0.02 -9.11
N ILE A 281 -6.88 1.25 -9.60
CA ILE A 281 -8.18 1.92 -9.73
C ILE A 281 -8.42 2.27 -11.20
N GLY A 282 -9.59 1.88 -11.69
CA GLY A 282 -9.87 1.86 -13.13
C GLY A 282 -9.18 0.69 -13.83
N GLY A 283 -9.35 0.63 -15.16
CA GLY A 283 -8.86 -0.47 -15.99
C GLY A 283 -9.98 -1.16 -16.75
N ASP A 284 -9.61 -2.09 -17.63
CA ASP A 284 -10.52 -2.97 -18.34
C ASP A 284 -11.11 -3.98 -17.34
N PRO A 285 -12.44 -4.08 -17.16
CA PRO A 285 -13.07 -5.08 -16.28
C PRO A 285 -12.78 -6.52 -16.70
N ASP A 286 -12.22 -6.75 -17.89
CA ASP A 286 -11.91 -8.07 -18.45
C ASP A 286 -10.42 -8.48 -18.34
N LEU A 287 -9.60 -7.76 -17.56
CA LEU A 287 -8.22 -8.17 -17.17
C LEU A 287 -8.18 -8.97 -15.87
#